data_AF-A0A2E4JFF5-F1
#
_entry.id   AF-A0A2E4JFF5-F1
#
_cell.length_a   1.000
_cell.length_b   1.000
_cell.length_c   1.000
_cell.angle_alpha   90.00
_cell.angle_beta   90.00
_cell.angle_gamma   90.00
#
_symmetry.space_group_name_H-M   'P 1'
#
loop_
_entity.id
_entity.type
_entity.pdbx_description
1 polymer ?
#
loop_
_entity_poly.entity_id
_entity_poly.type
_entity_poly.pdbx_seq_one_letter_code
_entity_poly.pdbx_strand_id
1 'polypeptide(L)'
;MGSINQKSEAELDALRSRIDELDRMLVEVLSERAYCALEIGKVKRSSGLAVHQPGREERVVQHAKSINEGPFDSEALERLFRRIIDETRGLEGTDDDRPIDPKKGRGSER
;
A
#
# COMPACT_ATOMS: atom_id res chain seq x y z
N MET A 1 15.07 24.88 -33.91
CA MET A 1 14.23 24.84 -32.69
C MET A 1 13.36 23.58 -32.55
N GLY A 2 13.01 22.83 -33.60
CA GLY A 2 12.03 21.72 -33.49
C GLY A 2 12.49 20.41 -32.83
N SER A 3 13.80 20.11 -32.78
CA SER A 3 14.28 18.79 -32.29
C SER A 3 14.47 18.68 -30.78
N ILE A 4 14.53 19.81 -30.05
CA ILE A 4 14.74 19.79 -28.58
C ILE A 4 13.42 19.40 -27.88
N ASN A 5 12.28 19.88 -28.39
CA ASN A 5 10.97 19.65 -27.77
C ASN A 5 10.54 18.16 -27.82
N GLN A 6 10.83 17.50 -28.95
CA GLN A 6 10.47 16.10 -29.15
C GLN A 6 11.29 15.12 -28.30
N LYS A 7 12.55 15.48 -27.99
CA LYS A 7 13.40 14.67 -27.10
C LYS A 7 12.93 14.77 -25.64
N SER A 8 12.61 15.97 -25.18
CA SER A 8 12.09 16.17 -23.81
C SER A 8 10.70 15.55 -23.63
N GLU A 9 9.84 15.57 -24.65
CA GLU A 9 8.56 14.84 -24.63
C GLU A 9 8.76 13.34 -24.49
N ALA A 10 9.68 12.75 -25.27
CA ALA A 10 9.99 11.32 -25.17
C ALA A 10 10.58 10.92 -23.81
N GLU A 11 11.43 11.77 -23.22
CA GLU A 11 11.97 11.56 -21.86
C GLU A 11 10.86 11.61 -20.80
N LEU A 12 9.93 12.55 -20.91
CA LEU A 12 8.77 12.65 -20.01
C LEU A 12 7.86 11.42 -20.12
N ASP A 13 7.57 10.96 -21.32
CA ASP A 13 6.70 9.80 -21.54
C ASP A 13 7.31 8.50 -21.04
N ALA A 14 8.64 8.35 -21.13
CA ALA A 14 9.36 7.24 -20.52
C ALA A 14 9.25 7.26 -18.98
N LEU A 15 9.39 8.43 -18.35
CA LEU A 15 9.23 8.56 -16.90
C LEU A 15 7.78 8.27 -16.45
N ARG A 16 6.79 8.73 -17.20
CA ARG A 16 5.37 8.43 -16.93
C ARG A 16 5.08 6.94 -17.05
N SER A 17 5.57 6.30 -18.10
CA SER A 17 5.43 4.84 -18.26
C SER A 17 6.05 4.08 -17.08
N ARG A 18 7.18 4.57 -16.55
CA ARG A 18 7.78 4.02 -15.35
C ARG A 18 6.92 4.24 -14.10
N ILE A 19 6.27 5.39 -13.96
CA ILE A 19 5.31 5.64 -12.88
C ILE A 19 4.13 4.66 -12.98
N ASP A 20 3.56 4.46 -14.17
CA ASP A 20 2.45 3.53 -14.36
C ASP A 20 2.81 2.09 -13.96
N GLU A 21 4.06 1.67 -14.22
CA GLU A 21 4.58 0.38 -13.74
C GLU A 21 4.69 0.32 -12.21
N LEU A 22 5.23 1.37 -11.59
CA LEU A 22 5.34 1.47 -10.13
C LEU A 22 3.96 1.44 -9.47
N ASP A 23 2.98 2.13 -10.06
CA ASP A 23 1.61 2.20 -9.55
C ASP A 23 0.93 0.82 -9.58
N ARG A 24 1.16 0.02 -10.62
CA ARG A 24 0.70 -1.38 -10.66
C ARG A 24 1.26 -2.19 -9.49
N MET A 25 2.57 -2.10 -9.25
CA MET A 25 3.21 -2.79 -8.13
C MET A 25 2.72 -2.28 -6.77
N LEU A 26 2.47 -0.98 -6.64
CA LEU A 26 1.90 -0.40 -5.42
C LEU A 26 0.50 -0.97 -5.14
N VAL A 27 -0.36 -1.08 -6.15
CA VAL A 27 -1.70 -1.68 -6.00
C VAL A 27 -1.60 -3.13 -5.55
N GLU A 28 -0.68 -3.91 -6.11
CA GLU A 28 -0.46 -5.31 -5.72
C GLU A 28 -0.04 -5.42 -4.24
N VAL A 29 0.99 -4.66 -3.84
CA VAL A 29 1.48 -4.66 -2.44
C VAL A 29 0.43 -4.17 -1.45
N LEU A 30 -0.31 -3.11 -1.79
CA LEU A 30 -1.39 -2.59 -0.94
C LEU A 30 -2.53 -3.60 -0.80
N SER A 31 -2.85 -4.33 -1.87
CA SER A 31 -3.85 -5.41 -1.84
C SER A 31 -3.41 -6.57 -0.95
N GLU A 32 -2.16 -7.01 -1.04
CA GLU A 32 -1.60 -8.01 -0.13
C GLU A 32 -1.67 -7.55 1.33
N ARG A 33 -1.30 -6.29 1.60
CA ARG A 33 -1.40 -5.70 2.94
C ARG A 33 -2.84 -5.66 3.44
N ALA A 34 -3.81 -5.36 2.58
CA ALA A 34 -5.23 -5.37 2.91
C ALA A 34 -5.73 -6.79 3.25
N TYR A 35 -5.28 -7.82 2.53
CA TYR A 35 -5.58 -9.21 2.87
C TYR A 35 -5.04 -9.60 4.24
N CYS A 36 -3.82 -9.19 4.59
CA CYS A 36 -3.30 -9.38 5.95
C CYS A 36 -4.20 -8.71 7.00
N ALA A 37 -4.72 -7.51 6.73
CA ALA A 37 -5.63 -6.82 7.64
C ALA A 37 -6.95 -7.59 7.83
N LEU A 38 -7.55 -8.12 6.76
CA LEU A 38 -8.76 -8.95 6.86
C LEU A 38 -8.55 -10.18 7.76
N GLU A 39 -7.43 -10.88 7.59
CA GLU A 39 -7.08 -12.03 8.44
C GLU A 39 -6.82 -11.62 9.89
N ILE A 40 -6.15 -10.49 10.12
CA ILE A 40 -6.00 -9.89 11.45
C ILE A 40 -7.37 -9.58 12.07
N GLY A 41 -8.32 -9.05 11.30
CA GLY A 41 -9.68 -8.79 11.73
C GLY A 41 -10.39 -10.06 12.23
N LYS A 42 -10.29 -11.17 11.48
CA LYS A 42 -10.83 -12.49 11.89
C LYS A 42 -10.23 -12.96 13.21
N VAL A 43 -8.90 -12.88 13.35
CA VAL A 43 -8.20 -13.25 14.59
C VAL A 43 -8.66 -12.37 15.76
N LYS A 44 -8.72 -11.05 15.58
CA LYS A 44 -9.16 -10.12 16.62
C LYS A 44 -10.59 -10.40 17.06
N ARG A 45 -11.53 -10.62 16.14
CA ARG A 45 -12.92 -10.97 16.45
C ARG A 45 -13.04 -12.27 17.24
N SER A 46 -12.38 -13.34 16.76
CA SER A 46 -12.39 -14.64 17.45
C SER A 46 -11.75 -14.60 18.84
N SER A 47 -10.86 -13.64 19.08
CA SER A 47 -10.15 -13.44 20.36
C SER A 47 -10.73 -12.33 21.23
N GLY A 48 -11.83 -11.67 20.81
CA GLY A 48 -12.42 -10.54 21.54
C GLY A 48 -11.52 -9.30 21.66
N LEU A 49 -10.56 -9.13 20.75
CA LEU A 49 -9.61 -8.03 20.76
C LEU A 49 -10.17 -6.80 20.03
N ALA A 50 -9.79 -5.61 20.51
CA ALA A 50 -10.15 -4.36 19.85
C ALA A 50 -9.49 -4.23 18.47
N VAL A 51 -10.28 -3.76 17.49
CA VAL A 51 -9.81 -3.45 16.12
C VAL A 51 -8.77 -2.32 16.17
N HIS A 52 -9.12 -1.20 16.81
CA HIS A 52 -8.26 -0.04 16.95
C HIS A 52 -7.17 -0.27 18.00
N GLN A 53 -5.90 -0.21 17.58
CA GLN A 53 -4.73 -0.43 18.46
C GLN A 53 -3.66 0.63 18.20
N PRO A 54 -3.78 1.85 18.78
CA PRO A 54 -2.90 3.00 18.48
C PRO A 54 -1.41 2.69 18.59
N GLY A 55 -1.01 1.93 19.62
CA GLY A 55 0.40 1.56 19.80
C GLY A 55 0.94 0.66 18.70
N ARG A 56 0.10 -0.13 18.02
CA ARG A 56 0.50 -0.92 16.85
C ARG A 56 0.66 -0.04 15.62
N GLU A 57 -0.24 0.92 15.43
CA GLU A 57 -0.25 1.87 14.31
C GLU A 57 0.99 2.76 14.35
N GLU A 58 1.35 3.29 15.53
CA GLU A 58 2.57 4.08 15.69
C GLU A 58 3.83 3.28 15.33
N ARG A 59 3.89 1.99 15.72
CA ARG A 59 5.01 1.11 15.31
C ARG A 59 5.09 0.91 13.79
N VAL A 60 3.95 0.88 13.07
CA VAL A 60 3.98 0.83 11.60
C VAL A 60 4.63 2.09 11.03
N VAL A 61 4.21 3.26 11.50
CA VAL A 61 4.71 4.55 11.03
C VAL A 61 6.21 4.69 11.31
N GLN A 62 6.65 4.36 12.54
CA GLN A 62 8.06 4.43 12.90
C GLN A 62 8.91 3.46 12.09
N HIS A 63 8.41 2.24 11.84
CA HIS A 63 9.10 1.30 10.99
C HIS A 63 9.25 1.82 9.56
N ALA A 64 8.18 2.37 8.97
CA ALA A 64 8.24 2.96 7.64
C ALA A 64 9.27 4.08 7.50
N LYS A 65 9.34 4.97 8.52
CA LYS A 65 10.36 6.01 8.59
C LYS A 65 11.77 5.44 8.68
N SER A 66 11.96 4.38 9.47
CA SER A 66 13.28 3.77 9.70
C SER A 66 13.89 3.08 8.47
N ILE A 67 13.06 2.61 7.54
CA ILE A 67 13.50 1.90 6.32
C ILE A 67 13.52 2.81 5.08
N ASN A 68 13.21 4.10 5.24
CA ASN A 68 13.19 5.03 4.12
C ASN A 68 14.61 5.47 3.73
N GLU A 69 15.05 5.02 2.56
CA GLU A 69 16.28 5.48 1.91
C GLU A 69 15.99 6.42 0.72
N GLY A 70 14.71 6.73 0.50
CA GLY A 70 14.22 7.49 -0.64
C GLY A 70 14.06 8.99 -0.35
N PRO A 71 13.60 9.75 -1.37
CA PRO A 71 13.55 11.21 -1.31
C PRO A 71 12.36 11.76 -0.50
N PHE A 72 11.47 10.91 0.02
CA PHE A 72 10.39 11.37 0.88
C PHE A 72 10.93 11.81 2.23
N ASP A 73 10.47 12.96 2.73
CA ASP A 73 10.70 13.33 4.12
C ASP A 73 9.85 12.49 5.08
N SER A 74 10.22 12.52 6.36
CA SER A 74 9.55 11.75 7.41
C SER A 74 8.07 12.12 7.59
N GLU A 75 7.68 13.36 7.31
CA GLU A 75 6.31 13.83 7.48
C GLU A 75 5.41 13.31 6.35
N ALA A 76 5.91 13.33 5.11
CA ALA A 76 5.26 12.76 3.95
C ALA A 76 5.00 11.27 4.15
N LEU A 77 6.00 10.52 4.62
CA LEU A 77 5.82 9.10 4.94
C LEU A 77 4.81 8.87 6.06
N GLU A 78 4.83 9.69 7.11
CA GLU A 78 3.83 9.59 8.17
C GLU A 78 2.41 9.76 7.63
N ARG A 79 2.16 10.79 6.82
CA ARG A 79 0.84 11.03 6.23
C ARG A 79 0.39 9.88 5.35
N LEU A 80 1.28 9.35 4.50
CA LEU A 80 0.99 8.21 3.63
C LEU A 80 0.66 6.96 4.45
N PHE A 81 1.52 6.60 5.40
CA PHE A 81 1.32 5.37 6.18
C PHE A 81 0.11 5.45 7.11
N ARG A 82 -0.19 6.61 7.69
CA ARG A 82 -1.44 6.78 8.43
C ARG A 82 -2.66 6.56 7.54
N ARG A 83 -2.66 7.09 6.32
CA ARG A 83 -3.76 6.84 5.39
C ARG A 83 -3.90 5.36 5.03
N ILE A 84 -2.79 4.68 4.75
CA ILE A 84 -2.79 3.24 4.47
C ILE A 84 -3.33 2.45 5.68
N ILE A 85 -2.93 2.81 6.90
CA ILE A 85 -3.43 2.18 8.13
C ILE A 85 -4.94 2.38 8.26
N ASP A 86 -5.42 3.61 8.12
CA ASP A 86 -6.84 3.96 8.26
C ASP A 86 -7.72 3.15 7.29
N GLU A 87 -7.33 3.08 6.01
CA GLU A 87 -8.07 2.31 5.00
C GLU A 87 -8.09 0.82 5.32
N THR A 88 -6.95 0.26 5.76
CA THR A 88 -6.90 -1.17 6.13
C THR A 88 -7.62 -1.51 7.42
N ARG A 89 -7.65 -0.59 8.41
CA ARG A 89 -8.41 -0.77 9.65
C ARG A 89 -9.91 -0.84 9.37
N GLY A 90 -10.40 -0.08 8.39
CA GLY A 90 -11.77 -0.17 7.91
C GLY A 90 -12.15 -1.59 7.47
N LEU A 91 -11.22 -2.31 6.85
CA LEU A 91 -11.42 -3.70 6.40
C LEU A 91 -11.43 -4.69 7.57
N GLU A 92 -10.65 -4.46 8.63
CA GLU A 92 -10.66 -5.33 9.82
C GLU A 92 -12.03 -5.37 10.53
N GLY A 93 -12.82 -4.30 10.38
CA GLY A 93 -14.15 -4.16 10.95
C GLY A 93 -15.27 -4.80 10.12
N THR A 94 -14.99 -5.32 8.92
CA THR A 94 -16.02 -5.94 8.07
C THR A 94 -16.19 -7.43 8.36
N ASP A 95 -17.43 -7.92 8.23
CA ASP A 95 -17.78 -9.34 8.23
C ASP A 95 -17.62 -9.97 6.84
N ASP A 96 -16.66 -9.48 6.04
CA ASP A 96 -16.38 -10.06 4.72
C ASP A 96 -15.66 -11.40 4.88
N ASP A 97 -16.44 -12.48 4.94
CA ASP A 97 -15.97 -13.87 5.04
C ASP A 97 -15.75 -14.52 3.68
N ARG A 98 -15.73 -13.73 2.59
CA ARG A 98 -15.36 -14.28 1.28
C ARG A 98 -13.97 -14.90 1.37
N PRO A 99 -13.76 -16.09 0.78
CA PRO A 99 -12.45 -16.73 0.76
C PRO A 99 -11.44 -15.76 0.15
N ILE A 100 -10.47 -15.35 0.97
CA ILE A 100 -9.30 -14.64 0.47
C ILE A 100 -8.51 -15.65 -0.34
N ASP A 101 -8.41 -15.47 -1.65
CA ASP A 101 -7.52 -16.29 -2.48
C ASP A 101 -6.11 -15.68 -2.45
N PRO A 102 -5.16 -16.25 -1.67
CA PRO A 102 -3.79 -15.74 -1.57
C PRO A 102 -2.98 -15.96 -2.86
N LYS A 103 -3.56 -16.59 -3.89
CA LYS A 103 -2.95 -16.78 -5.22
C LYS A 103 -3.40 -15.75 -6.24
N LYS A 104 -4.45 -14.97 -6.00
CA LYS A 104 -4.92 -13.95 -6.96
C LYS A 104 -4.04 -12.70 -7.05
N GLY A 105 -3.11 -12.53 -6.10
CA GLY A 105 -2.08 -11.47 -6.10
C GLY A 105 -0.69 -11.89 -6.56
N ARG A 106 -0.46 -13.18 -6.84
CA ARG A 106 0.82 -13.68 -7.37
C ARG A 106 0.62 -14.22 -8.78
N GLY A 107 0.64 -13.32 -9.75
CA GLY A 107 0.84 -13.60 -11.17
C GLY A 107 0.05 -14.78 -11.73
N SER A 108 -1.18 -14.56 -12.18
CA SER A 108 -1.84 -15.45 -13.12
C SER A 108 -3.09 -14.79 -13.68
N GLU A 109 -2.92 -13.96 -14.70
CA GLU A 109 -3.80 -13.97 -15.87
C GLU A 109 -2.95 -13.56 -17.07
N ARG A 110 -3.10 -14.34 -18.14
CA ARG A 110 -2.30 -14.32 -19.37
C ARG A 110 -2.63 -13.11 -20.23
#